data_AF-A0A0C9ULX4-F1
#
_entry.id   AF-A0A0C9ULX4-F1
#
_cell.length_a   1.000
_cell.length_b   1.000
_cell.length_c   1.000
_cell.angle_alpha   90.00
_cell.angle_beta   90.00
_cell.angle_gamma   90.00
#
_symmetry.space_group_name_H-M   'P 1'
#
loop_
_entity.id
_entity.type
_entity.pdbx_description
1 polymer ?
#
loop_
_entity_poly.entity_id
_entity_poly.type
_entity_poly.pdbx_seq_one_letter_code
_entity_poly.pdbx_strand_id
1 'polypeptide(L)'
;MHRFRWAPSHQPSASPTSSVDEEDCNSRVTPDWSHYRPLLLKHGYHLDTVGDVRAYYEHYWANQCHEGSSNSRSGLLSCKGYPCPDRLDDELCKDRGLPDSLFRGTQRPSGKKVIIKTVDSRSRELEVLLYLSTPACRRDAANHTIPALDFIIVREDHLAFIVLEEWSASLTHCTPSTSRAFLGAIRQCIEGLHFMHIHNIAHLDISFSNILTNHSGSYAYIDFELSRRFLPGETPLVKGIRGTELPPEIERGEASSAFKVDIWALGVTILRAYKASEVEVPHFKEFVRPLLHENPKMRPSAAAVLHAMERIYPEARPHKWNIGAPIN
;
A
#
# COMPACT_ATOMS: atom_id res chain seq x y z
N MET A 1 41.68 -1.71 19.94
CA MET A 1 42.91 -1.73 19.12
C MET A 1 42.69 -2.82 18.07
N HIS A 2 42.41 -2.53 16.81
CA HIS A 2 43.32 -1.96 15.81
C HIS A 2 42.55 -1.16 14.74
N ARG A 3 43.15 -0.03 14.34
CA ARG A 3 42.81 0.80 13.17
C ARG A 3 43.39 0.19 11.90
N PHE A 4 42.73 0.30 10.75
CA PHE A 4 43.35 0.53 9.42
C PHE A 4 42.27 1.11 8.47
N ARG A 5 42.24 2.43 8.25
CA ARG A 5 42.89 3.24 7.18
C ARG A 5 42.48 2.88 5.75
N TRP A 6 41.70 3.79 5.16
CA TRP A 6 41.47 3.98 3.73
C TRP A 6 42.73 4.41 2.98
N ALA A 7 42.84 4.02 1.71
CA ALA A 7 43.60 4.73 0.68
C ALA A 7 42.89 4.59 -0.69
N PRO A 8 42.86 5.65 -1.53
CA PRO A 8 42.10 5.69 -2.78
C PRO A 8 43.00 5.48 -4.02
N SER A 9 42.42 5.00 -5.13
CA SER A 9 42.88 5.38 -6.48
C SER A 9 41.83 5.07 -7.55
N HIS A 10 41.59 6.07 -8.40
CA HIS A 10 40.71 6.06 -9.57
C HIS A 10 41.35 5.35 -10.77
N GLN A 11 40.54 4.67 -11.60
CA GLN A 11 40.17 5.16 -12.94
C GLN A 11 39.04 4.33 -13.56
N PRO A 12 38.15 4.94 -14.38
CA PRO A 12 36.96 4.30 -14.93
C PRO A 12 37.26 3.62 -16.27
N SER A 13 36.91 2.34 -16.40
CA SER A 13 36.79 1.70 -17.71
C SER A 13 35.37 1.95 -18.25
N ALA A 14 35.29 2.82 -19.25
CA ALA A 14 34.09 3.08 -20.01
C ALA A 14 33.61 1.78 -20.70
N SER A 15 32.39 1.36 -20.36
CA SER A 15 31.65 0.30 -21.06
C SER A 15 30.33 0.92 -21.53
N PRO A 16 30.03 0.96 -22.84
CA PRO A 16 28.88 1.68 -23.35
C PRO A 16 27.66 0.75 -23.46
N THR A 17 26.90 0.60 -22.38
CA THR A 17 25.46 0.26 -22.40
C THR A 17 24.84 0.70 -21.08
N SER A 18 24.77 2.01 -20.83
CA SER A 18 23.85 2.56 -19.84
C SER A 18 22.43 2.49 -20.42
N SER A 19 21.60 1.57 -19.92
CA SER A 19 20.14 1.74 -19.90
C SER A 19 19.81 2.28 -18.49
N VAL A 20 19.77 3.60 -18.27
CA VAL A 20 18.64 4.51 -18.53
C VAL A 20 17.54 4.33 -17.45
N ASP A 21 17.35 5.40 -16.66
CA ASP A 21 16.20 5.72 -15.78
C ASP A 21 16.01 5.02 -14.42
N GLU A 22 17.03 5.02 -13.55
CA GLU A 22 16.81 4.71 -12.13
C GLU A 22 16.58 5.96 -11.25
N GLU A 23 17.09 7.15 -11.57
CA GLU A 23 17.03 8.31 -10.66
C GLU A 23 15.87 9.30 -10.90
N ASP A 24 15.19 9.31 -12.05
CA ASP A 24 14.40 10.49 -12.47
C ASP A 24 12.87 10.41 -12.40
N CYS A 25 12.23 9.29 -12.07
CA CYS A 25 10.79 9.19 -12.34
C CYS A 25 9.83 9.56 -11.20
N ASN A 26 10.26 9.55 -9.93
CA ASN A 26 9.38 9.84 -8.79
C ASN A 26 10.03 10.83 -7.81
N SER A 27 10.28 12.06 -8.26
CA SER A 27 10.59 13.15 -7.33
C SER A 27 9.40 13.33 -6.40
N ARG A 28 9.61 13.19 -5.08
CA ARG A 28 8.56 13.42 -4.09
C ARG A 28 8.06 14.86 -4.22
N VAL A 29 6.78 15.02 -4.51
CA VAL A 29 6.13 16.33 -4.65
C VAL A 29 5.37 16.65 -3.37
N THR A 30 5.57 17.84 -2.83
CA THR A 30 4.74 18.42 -1.79
C THR A 30 3.96 19.60 -2.38
N PRO A 31 2.64 19.49 -2.59
CA PRO A 31 1.85 20.61 -3.10
C PRO A 31 1.55 21.64 -2.00
N ASP A 32 1.24 22.87 -2.41
CA ASP A 32 0.47 23.77 -1.56
C ASP A 32 -1.01 23.34 -1.57
N TRP A 33 -1.40 22.52 -0.60
CA TRP A 33 -2.77 22.03 -0.46
C TRP A 33 -3.81 23.15 -0.38
N SER A 34 -3.46 24.33 0.14
CA SER A 34 -4.39 25.46 0.23
C SER A 34 -4.69 26.03 -1.15
N HIS A 35 -3.67 26.10 -2.01
CA HIS A 35 -3.80 26.53 -3.41
C HIS A 35 -4.74 25.61 -4.21
N TYR A 36 -4.63 24.28 -4.03
CA TYR A 36 -5.43 23.31 -4.79
C TYR A 36 -6.80 22.98 -4.17
N ARG A 37 -7.09 23.45 -2.95
CA ARG A 37 -8.38 23.21 -2.28
C ARG A 37 -9.60 23.57 -3.14
N PRO A 38 -9.66 24.72 -3.85
CA PRO A 38 -10.81 25.05 -4.69
C PRO A 38 -10.99 24.10 -5.88
N LEU A 39 -9.88 23.63 -6.48
CA LEU A 39 -9.90 22.67 -7.57
C LEU A 39 -10.45 21.32 -7.10
N LEU A 40 -9.94 20.79 -6.00
CA LEU A 40 -10.39 19.52 -5.43
C LEU A 40 -11.87 19.59 -5.03
N LEU A 41 -12.31 20.72 -4.48
CA LEU A 41 -13.72 20.94 -4.14
C LEU A 41 -14.61 20.96 -5.39
N LYS A 42 -14.17 21.55 -6.50
CA LYS A 42 -14.87 21.52 -7.79
C LYS A 42 -15.03 20.09 -8.33
N HIS A 43 -14.08 19.21 -8.03
CA HIS A 43 -14.17 17.77 -8.32
C HIS A 43 -15.00 16.98 -7.28
N GLY A 44 -15.58 17.66 -6.28
CA GLY A 44 -16.41 17.03 -5.26
C GLY A 44 -15.63 16.48 -4.07
N TYR A 45 -14.38 16.89 -3.86
CA TYR A 45 -13.55 16.43 -2.75
C TYR A 45 -13.26 17.57 -1.77
N HIS A 46 -13.71 17.38 -0.54
CA HIS A 46 -13.47 18.32 0.56
C HIS A 46 -12.29 17.83 1.39
N LEU A 47 -11.21 18.59 1.43
CA LEU A 47 -10.07 18.32 2.30
C LEU A 47 -10.45 18.60 3.76
N ASP A 48 -10.01 17.74 4.66
CA ASP A 48 -10.35 17.85 6.08
C ASP A 48 -9.79 19.15 6.68
N THR A 49 -10.65 19.89 7.37
CA THR A 49 -10.32 21.12 8.08
C THR A 49 -10.20 20.89 9.58
N VAL A 50 -9.70 21.87 10.32
CA VAL A 50 -9.63 21.80 11.79
C VAL A 50 -11.01 21.59 12.39
N GLY A 51 -12.04 22.25 11.83
CA GLY A 51 -13.44 22.08 12.22
C GLY A 51 -13.96 20.66 11.97
N ASP A 52 -13.67 20.07 10.80
CA ASP A 52 -14.11 18.71 10.46
C ASP A 52 -13.52 17.66 11.41
N VAL A 53 -12.20 17.76 11.66
CA VAL A 53 -11.54 16.84 12.58
C VAL A 53 -12.09 17.06 13.99
N ARG A 54 -12.40 18.30 14.39
CA ARG A 54 -12.91 18.60 15.75
C ARG A 54 -14.25 17.95 15.97
N ALA A 55 -15.16 18.16 15.02
CA ALA A 55 -16.47 17.53 15.02
C ALA A 55 -16.36 15.99 15.06
N TYR A 56 -15.42 15.39 14.33
CA TYR A 56 -15.18 13.95 14.36
C TYR A 56 -14.84 13.44 15.77
N TYR A 57 -13.88 14.05 16.46
CA TYR A 57 -13.49 13.60 17.79
C TYR A 57 -14.55 13.92 18.85
N GLU A 58 -15.22 15.07 18.77
CA GLU A 58 -16.35 15.37 19.65
C GLU A 58 -17.42 14.28 19.56
N HIS A 59 -17.74 13.82 18.36
CA HIS A 59 -18.66 12.71 18.14
C HIS A 59 -18.11 11.38 18.66
N TYR A 60 -16.83 11.07 18.39
CA TYR A 60 -16.17 9.86 18.87
C TYR A 60 -16.22 9.74 20.39
N TRP A 61 -15.81 10.79 21.12
CA TRP A 61 -15.80 10.81 22.57
C TRP A 61 -17.21 10.82 23.17
N ALA A 62 -18.16 11.49 22.53
CA ALA A 62 -19.57 11.43 22.95
C ALA A 62 -20.12 9.99 22.90
N ASN A 63 -19.74 9.21 21.89
CA ASN A 63 -20.22 7.83 21.74
C ASN A 63 -19.46 6.82 22.63
N GLN A 64 -18.19 7.05 22.94
CA GLN A 64 -17.43 6.14 23.82
C GLN A 64 -17.83 6.24 25.30
N CYS A 65 -18.36 7.37 25.75
CA CYS A 65 -18.81 7.56 27.14
C CYS A 65 -20.06 6.74 27.53
N HIS A 66 -20.70 6.04 26.59
CA HIS A 66 -21.86 5.19 26.87
C HIS A 66 -21.52 3.72 27.15
N GLU A 67 -20.31 3.26 26.84
CA GLU A 67 -19.83 1.92 27.19
C GLU A 67 -18.92 1.95 28.43
N GLY A 68 -19.55 2.09 29.60
CA GLY A 68 -19.00 1.61 30.87
C GLY A 68 -17.94 2.49 31.56
N SER A 69 -18.37 3.58 32.19
CA SER A 69 -17.89 3.96 33.54
C SER A 69 -18.68 5.18 34.04
N SER A 70 -19.62 4.94 34.95
CA SER A 70 -20.17 6.01 35.78
C SER A 70 -19.14 6.40 36.83
N ASN A 71 -18.33 7.42 36.57
CA ASN A 71 -17.82 8.25 37.66
C ASN A 71 -17.47 9.70 37.25
N SER A 72 -18.09 10.63 37.99
CA SER A 72 -17.81 12.06 38.16
C SER A 72 -17.94 13.01 36.95
N ARG A 73 -19.00 13.83 37.04
CA ARG A 73 -19.18 15.13 36.35
C ARG A 73 -18.09 16.13 36.74
N SER A 74 -17.91 17.12 35.84
CA SER A 74 -17.19 18.39 35.99
C SER A 74 -15.67 18.31 36.12
N GLY A 75 -15.01 18.17 34.97
CA GLY A 75 -13.66 18.64 34.74
C GLY A 75 -13.53 18.90 33.25
N LEU A 76 -13.07 20.08 32.87
CA LEU A 76 -12.75 20.48 31.51
C LEU A 76 -12.44 19.28 30.59
N LEU A 77 -13.34 18.94 29.67
CA LEU A 77 -12.98 18.28 28.42
C LEU A 77 -12.20 19.31 27.57
N SER A 78 -11.11 19.86 28.11
CA SER A 78 -10.06 20.38 27.26
C SER A 78 -9.56 19.15 26.53
N CYS A 79 -9.99 18.96 25.29
CA CYS A 79 -9.17 18.83 24.09
C CYS A 79 -7.63 18.64 24.30
N LYS A 80 -7.20 17.85 25.28
CA LYS A 80 -5.79 17.65 25.67
C LYS A 80 -5.05 16.71 24.72
N GLY A 81 -5.76 16.11 23.77
CA GLY A 81 -5.18 15.43 22.60
C GLY A 81 -5.35 16.20 21.30
N TYR A 82 -5.95 17.40 21.33
CA TYR A 82 -6.22 18.19 20.14
C TYR A 82 -5.00 19.04 19.79
N PRO A 83 -4.39 18.90 18.60
CA PRO A 83 -3.07 19.50 18.36
C PRO A 83 -3.03 21.03 18.33
N CYS A 84 -4.17 21.73 18.21
CA CYS A 84 -4.19 23.19 18.03
C CYS A 84 -5.52 23.85 18.46
N PRO A 85 -5.67 24.30 19.72
CA PRO A 85 -6.85 25.04 20.15
C PRO A 85 -6.97 26.44 19.52
N ASP A 86 -5.87 27.00 19.03
CA ASP A 86 -5.81 28.39 18.52
C ASP A 86 -6.02 28.51 16.99
N ARG A 87 -6.30 27.40 16.28
CA ARG A 87 -6.48 27.40 14.83
C ARG A 87 -7.93 27.58 14.43
N LEU A 88 -8.17 28.31 13.34
CA LEU A 88 -9.50 28.56 12.81
C LEU A 88 -10.10 27.29 12.19
N ASP A 89 -11.41 27.12 12.32
CA ASP A 89 -12.12 25.91 11.88
C ASP A 89 -11.98 25.64 10.39
N ASP A 90 -11.93 26.69 9.56
CA ASP A 90 -11.81 26.57 8.11
C ASP A 90 -10.39 26.24 7.62
N GLU A 91 -9.38 26.26 8.50
CA GLU A 91 -8.01 25.92 8.11
C GLU A 91 -7.86 24.43 7.80
N LEU A 92 -7.06 24.10 6.79
CA LEU A 92 -6.75 22.71 6.45
C LEU A 92 -6.02 22.00 7.60
N CYS A 93 -6.49 20.81 7.97
CA CYS A 93 -5.93 20.02 9.06
C CYS A 93 -5.11 18.84 8.54
N LYS A 94 -3.82 19.06 8.34
CA LYS A 94 -2.89 18.00 7.96
C LYS A 94 -2.73 16.98 9.09
N ASP A 95 -2.89 15.69 8.76
CA ASP A 95 -2.53 14.62 9.68
C ASP A 95 -1.00 14.51 9.78
N ARG A 96 -0.48 14.58 11.01
CA ARG A 96 0.95 14.44 11.30
C ARG A 96 1.48 13.02 11.03
N GLY A 97 0.60 12.02 10.98
CA GLY A 97 0.94 10.64 10.64
C GLY A 97 1.01 10.38 9.13
N LEU A 98 0.60 11.33 8.29
CA LEU A 98 0.64 11.19 6.84
C LEU A 98 1.84 11.94 6.23
N PRO A 99 2.49 11.38 5.19
CA PRO A 99 3.46 12.11 4.37
C PRO A 99 2.89 13.41 3.80
N ASP A 100 3.77 14.35 3.50
CA ASP A 100 3.43 15.67 2.95
C ASP A 100 2.68 15.63 1.62
N SER A 101 2.90 14.58 0.84
CA SER A 101 2.25 14.31 -0.44
C SER A 101 0.84 13.71 -0.29
N LEU A 102 0.40 13.38 0.93
CA LEU A 102 -0.93 12.85 1.24
C LEU A 102 -1.79 13.85 2.03
N PHE A 103 -3.09 13.83 1.78
CA PHE A 103 -4.07 14.58 2.55
C PHE A 103 -5.36 13.80 2.73
N ARG A 104 -5.99 13.89 3.91
CA ARG A 104 -7.32 13.31 4.16
C ARG A 104 -8.42 14.19 3.58
N GLY A 105 -9.47 13.54 3.07
CA GLY A 105 -10.65 14.26 2.66
C GLY A 105 -11.90 13.41 2.66
N THR A 106 -12.97 14.02 2.16
CA THR A 106 -14.29 13.42 2.06
C THR A 106 -14.88 13.71 0.69
N GLN A 107 -15.38 12.69 0.01
CA GLN A 107 -16.12 12.86 -1.24
C GLN A 107 -17.53 13.38 -0.96
N ARG A 108 -17.86 14.58 -1.46
CA ARG A 108 -19.19 15.20 -1.45
C ARG A 108 -19.88 14.84 -2.77
N PRO A 109 -20.56 13.69 -2.86
CA PRO A 109 -21.92 13.56 -2.31
C PRO A 109 -22.09 12.35 -1.37
N SER A 110 -21.14 11.42 -1.34
CA SER A 110 -21.31 10.12 -0.70
C SER A 110 -20.95 10.13 0.79
N GLY A 111 -20.17 11.11 1.24
CA GLY A 111 -19.58 11.13 2.58
C GLY A 111 -18.43 10.12 2.73
N LYS A 112 -18.04 9.43 1.65
CA LYS A 112 -16.95 8.45 1.68
C LYS A 112 -15.63 9.14 2.00
N LYS A 113 -14.89 8.55 2.94
CA LYS A 113 -13.55 8.99 3.34
C LYS A 113 -12.51 8.59 2.31
N VAL A 114 -11.60 9.52 2.02
CA VAL A 114 -10.60 9.38 0.96
C VAL A 114 -9.23 9.88 1.41
N ILE A 115 -8.19 9.32 0.80
CA ILE A 115 -6.83 9.85 0.83
C ILE A 115 -6.51 10.40 -0.56
N ILE A 116 -6.03 11.64 -0.61
CA ILE A 116 -5.58 12.26 -1.85
C ILE A 116 -4.07 12.26 -1.86
N LYS A 117 -3.46 11.56 -2.82
CA LYS A 117 -2.01 11.49 -3.04
C LYS A 117 -1.61 12.41 -4.18
N THR A 118 -0.56 13.19 -4.00
CA THR A 118 0.03 14.04 -5.04
C THR A 118 1.28 13.40 -5.62
N VAL A 119 1.36 13.36 -6.95
CA VAL A 119 2.50 12.82 -7.70
C VAL A 119 2.84 13.74 -8.88
N ASP A 120 4.03 13.59 -9.47
CA ASP A 120 4.31 14.18 -10.79
C ASP A 120 3.38 13.54 -11.83
N SER A 121 2.82 14.35 -12.72
CA SER A 121 1.91 13.94 -13.79
C SER A 121 2.52 12.97 -14.82
N ARG A 122 3.83 12.79 -14.80
CA ARG A 122 4.61 11.86 -15.65
C ARG A 122 5.24 10.72 -14.82
N SER A 123 4.89 10.62 -13.54
CA SER A 123 5.40 9.57 -12.66
C SER A 123 4.99 8.18 -13.14
N ARG A 124 5.88 7.21 -12.89
CA ARG A 124 5.56 5.79 -13.14
C ARG A 124 4.45 5.30 -12.22
N GLU A 125 4.36 5.86 -11.01
CA GLU A 125 3.28 5.55 -10.07
C GLU A 125 1.91 5.90 -10.67
N LEU A 126 1.75 7.10 -11.26
CA LEU A 126 0.51 7.49 -11.91
C LEU A 126 0.17 6.56 -13.08
N GLU A 127 1.16 6.23 -13.92
CA GLU A 127 0.97 5.33 -15.06
C GLU A 127 0.44 3.96 -14.62
N VAL A 128 1.07 3.37 -13.60
CA VAL A 128 0.70 2.06 -13.05
C VAL A 128 -0.71 2.11 -12.46
N LEU A 129 -1.01 3.12 -11.64
CA LEU A 129 -2.33 3.24 -10.99
C LEU A 129 -3.45 3.53 -12.00
N LEU A 130 -3.20 4.34 -13.03
CA LEU A 130 -4.16 4.53 -14.13
C LEU A 130 -4.49 3.19 -14.82
N TYR A 131 -3.46 2.37 -15.08
CA TYR A 131 -3.64 1.06 -15.71
C TYR A 131 -4.43 0.09 -14.82
N LEU A 132 -4.03 -0.06 -13.56
CA LEU A 132 -4.69 -0.92 -12.57
C LEU A 132 -6.13 -0.46 -12.26
N SER A 133 -6.44 0.80 -12.55
CA SER A 133 -7.77 1.40 -12.38
C SER A 133 -8.62 1.41 -13.66
N THR A 134 -8.14 0.81 -14.76
CA THR A 134 -8.97 0.63 -15.96
C THR A 134 -10.24 -0.19 -15.65
N PRO A 135 -11.35 0.00 -16.37
CA PRO A 135 -12.59 -0.75 -16.10
C PRO A 135 -12.43 -2.27 -16.15
N ALA A 136 -11.52 -2.79 -16.99
CA ALA A 136 -11.21 -4.22 -17.03
C ALA A 136 -10.53 -4.68 -15.73
N CYS A 137 -9.46 -3.98 -15.31
CA CYS A 137 -8.73 -4.30 -14.09
C CYS A 137 -9.59 -4.15 -12.83
N ARG A 138 -10.42 -3.10 -12.73
CA ARG A 138 -11.29 -2.87 -11.55
C ARG A 138 -12.36 -3.93 -11.34
N ARG A 139 -12.78 -4.63 -12.40
CA ARG A 139 -13.79 -5.70 -12.31
C ARG A 139 -13.18 -7.07 -12.01
N ASP A 140 -11.86 -7.19 -12.12
CA ASP A 140 -11.18 -8.45 -11.81
C ASP A 140 -11.09 -8.62 -10.29
N ALA A 141 -11.65 -9.72 -9.78
CA ALA A 141 -11.67 -10.02 -8.35
C ALA A 141 -10.27 -10.33 -7.79
N ALA A 142 -9.28 -10.61 -8.64
CA ALA A 142 -7.89 -10.78 -8.23
C ALA A 142 -7.14 -9.43 -8.10
N ASN A 143 -7.75 -8.31 -8.51
CA ASN A 143 -7.14 -6.99 -8.37
C ASN A 143 -7.28 -6.48 -6.93
N HIS A 144 -6.29 -6.80 -6.12
CA HIS A 144 -6.15 -6.29 -4.74
C HIS A 144 -5.32 -5.00 -4.69
N THR A 145 -5.56 -4.07 -5.61
CA THR A 145 -4.99 -2.71 -5.56
C THR A 145 -5.95 -1.77 -4.86
N ILE A 146 -5.46 -0.81 -4.07
CA ILE A 146 -6.33 0.16 -3.39
C ILE A 146 -7.24 0.85 -4.42
N PRO A 147 -8.57 0.94 -4.18
CA PRO A 147 -9.46 1.54 -5.15
C PRO A 147 -9.15 3.03 -5.36
N ALA A 148 -8.72 3.38 -6.57
CA ALA A 148 -8.64 4.76 -7.03
C ALA A 148 -9.99 5.22 -7.58
N LEU A 149 -10.52 6.28 -6.99
CA LEU A 149 -11.83 6.85 -7.28
C LEU A 149 -11.77 7.88 -8.40
N ASP A 150 -10.70 8.68 -8.45
CA ASP A 150 -10.50 9.73 -9.44
C ASP A 150 -9.01 10.06 -9.64
N PHE A 151 -8.70 10.64 -10.80
CA PHE A 151 -7.37 11.11 -11.18
C PHE A 151 -7.49 12.53 -11.73
N ILE A 152 -6.99 13.51 -10.98
CA ILE A 152 -7.11 14.94 -11.31
C ILE A 152 -5.75 15.45 -11.77
N ILE A 153 -5.58 15.69 -13.06
CA ILE A 153 -4.30 16.10 -13.66
C ILE A 153 -4.25 17.62 -13.81
N VAL A 154 -3.26 18.25 -13.19
CA VAL A 154 -2.96 19.68 -13.28
C VAL A 154 -1.71 19.86 -14.15
N ARG A 155 -1.95 20.03 -15.46
CA ARG A 155 -0.87 20.05 -16.46
C ARG A 155 0.09 21.22 -16.30
N GLU A 156 -0.42 22.38 -15.88
CA GLU A 156 0.36 23.61 -15.71
C GLU A 156 1.44 23.47 -14.65
N ASP A 157 1.15 22.72 -13.59
CA ASP A 157 2.08 22.49 -12.47
C ASP A 157 2.80 21.14 -12.57
N HIS A 158 2.55 20.37 -13.64
CA HIS A 158 3.01 19.00 -13.81
C HIS A 158 2.62 18.07 -12.66
N LEU A 159 1.49 18.31 -12.01
CA LEU A 159 0.99 17.50 -10.89
C LEU A 159 -0.20 16.63 -11.29
N ALA A 160 -0.36 15.52 -10.57
CA ALA A 160 -1.60 14.76 -10.54
C ALA A 160 -1.99 14.44 -9.10
N PHE A 161 -3.30 14.53 -8.83
CA PHE A 161 -3.90 14.07 -7.59
C PHE A 161 -4.62 12.75 -7.84
N ILE A 162 -4.20 11.72 -7.11
CA ILE A 162 -4.82 10.40 -7.12
C ILE A 162 -5.73 10.32 -5.89
N VAL A 163 -7.03 10.17 -6.12
CA VAL A 163 -8.00 10.05 -5.04
C VAL A 163 -8.24 8.57 -4.74
N LEU A 164 -7.86 8.13 -3.55
CA LEU A 164 -7.94 6.75 -3.09
C LEU A 164 -8.99 6.61 -2.00
N GLU A 165 -9.62 5.44 -1.87
CA GLU A 165 -10.40 5.13 -0.67
C GLU A 165 -9.50 5.15 0.58
N GLU A 166 -10.02 5.68 1.70
CA GLU A 166 -9.31 5.61 2.98
C GLU A 166 -9.51 4.23 3.62
N TRP A 167 -8.43 3.45 3.66
CA TRP A 167 -8.37 2.15 4.33
C TRP A 167 -7.36 2.21 5.48
N SER A 168 -7.45 1.29 6.44
CA SER A 168 -6.63 1.29 7.63
C SER A 168 -5.33 0.50 7.45
N ALA A 169 -4.22 1.05 7.95
CA ALA A 169 -2.97 0.32 8.13
C ALA A 169 -3.09 -0.57 9.37
N SER A 170 -3.66 -1.77 9.23
CA SER A 170 -3.86 -2.66 10.36
C SER A 170 -3.69 -4.12 9.97
N LEU A 171 -2.44 -4.51 9.74
CA LEU A 171 -2.06 -5.88 10.01
C LEU A 171 -1.54 -6.05 11.47
N THR A 172 -1.38 -4.96 12.26
CA THR A 172 -0.88 -5.02 13.67
C THR A 172 -1.96 -4.91 14.75
N HIS A 173 -3.07 -4.19 14.53
CA HIS A 173 -4.11 -3.96 15.57
C HIS A 173 -5.37 -4.81 15.38
N CYS A 174 -5.55 -5.39 14.20
CA CYS A 174 -6.57 -6.38 13.88
C CYS A 174 -5.95 -7.54 13.11
N THR A 175 -4.83 -8.08 13.61
CA THR A 175 -4.30 -9.35 13.12
C THR A 175 -5.45 -10.35 13.05
N PRO A 176 -5.65 -11.03 11.92
CA PRO A 176 -6.72 -12.01 11.80
C PRO A 176 -6.65 -13.02 12.96
N SER A 177 -7.65 -13.00 13.83
CA SER A 177 -7.66 -13.77 15.09
C SER A 177 -7.94 -15.27 14.90
N THR A 178 -8.12 -15.70 13.66
CA THR A 178 -8.35 -17.10 13.29
C THR A 178 -7.44 -17.48 12.13
N SER A 179 -7.01 -18.73 12.10
CA SER A 179 -6.23 -19.29 10.99
C SER A 179 -6.92 -19.08 9.65
N ARG A 180 -8.26 -19.22 9.57
CA ARG A 180 -9.04 -18.95 8.35
C ARG A 180 -8.92 -17.51 7.87
N ALA A 181 -9.13 -16.53 8.76
CA ALA A 181 -9.04 -15.13 8.38
C ALA A 181 -7.60 -14.75 7.99
N PHE A 182 -6.61 -15.32 8.68
CA PHE A 182 -5.19 -15.15 8.34
C PHE A 182 -4.88 -15.70 6.96
N LEU A 183 -5.24 -16.95 6.69
CA LEU A 183 -5.05 -17.59 5.39
C LEU A 183 -5.80 -16.86 4.28
N GLY A 184 -7.00 -16.32 4.55
CA GLY A 184 -7.75 -15.48 3.63
C GLY A 184 -7.02 -14.17 3.27
N ALA A 185 -6.37 -13.52 4.24
CA ALA A 185 -5.55 -12.34 4.00
C ALA A 185 -4.30 -12.67 3.16
N ILE A 186 -3.58 -13.73 3.52
CA ILE A 186 -2.40 -14.20 2.77
C ILE A 186 -2.78 -14.57 1.33
N ARG A 187 -3.92 -15.23 1.14
CA ARG A 187 -4.42 -15.56 -0.20
C ARG A 187 -4.67 -14.30 -1.03
N GLN A 188 -5.32 -13.27 -0.49
CA GLN A 188 -5.55 -12.00 -1.21
C GLN A 188 -4.24 -11.31 -1.60
N CYS A 189 -3.23 -11.32 -0.72
CA CYS A 189 -1.90 -10.80 -1.06
C CYS A 189 -1.28 -11.55 -2.24
N ILE A 190 -1.34 -12.90 -2.23
CA ILE A 190 -0.82 -13.72 -3.33
C ILE A 190 -1.61 -13.49 -4.62
N GLU A 191 -2.93 -13.38 -4.55
CA GLU A 191 -3.79 -13.07 -5.71
C GLU A 191 -3.46 -11.70 -6.31
N GLY A 192 -3.31 -10.67 -5.47
CA GLY A 192 -2.99 -9.32 -5.90
C GLY A 192 -1.63 -9.26 -6.58
N LEU A 193 -0.64 -9.98 -6.01
CA LEU A 193 0.67 -10.08 -6.64
C LEU A 193 0.61 -10.84 -7.97
N HIS A 194 -0.11 -11.95 -8.01
CA HIS A 194 -0.30 -12.70 -9.25
C HIS A 194 -0.97 -11.84 -10.32
N PHE A 195 -2.01 -11.10 -9.96
CA PHE A 195 -2.71 -10.15 -10.82
C PHE A 195 -1.75 -9.10 -11.37
N MET A 196 -0.93 -8.45 -10.54
CA MET A 196 0.07 -7.50 -11.02
C MET A 196 1.07 -8.15 -12.00
N HIS A 197 1.57 -9.35 -11.67
CA HIS A 197 2.57 -10.06 -12.49
C HIS A 197 2.03 -10.46 -13.87
N ILE A 198 0.77 -10.90 -14.00
CA ILE A 198 0.18 -11.22 -15.32
C ILE A 198 -0.06 -9.97 -16.17
N HIS A 199 -0.17 -8.80 -15.52
CA HIS A 199 -0.25 -7.50 -16.17
C HIS A 199 1.14 -6.89 -16.45
N ASN A 200 2.20 -7.67 -16.25
CA ASN A 200 3.61 -7.27 -16.37
C ASN A 200 3.98 -6.10 -15.44
N ILE A 201 3.38 -6.03 -14.25
CA ILE A 201 3.69 -5.03 -13.24
C ILE A 201 4.42 -5.70 -12.08
N ALA A 202 5.57 -5.17 -11.70
CA ALA A 202 6.24 -5.51 -10.44
C ALA A 202 6.03 -4.39 -9.43
N HIS A 203 5.74 -4.74 -8.17
CA HIS A 203 5.46 -3.77 -7.12
C HIS A 203 6.75 -3.15 -6.56
N LEU A 204 7.76 -4.00 -6.33
CA LEU A 204 9.13 -3.69 -5.87
C LEU A 204 9.27 -3.11 -4.45
N ASP A 205 8.16 -2.78 -3.79
CA ASP A 205 8.15 -2.43 -2.35
C ASP A 205 7.07 -3.19 -1.54
N ILE A 206 6.96 -4.51 -1.74
CA ILE A 206 6.00 -5.30 -0.96
C ILE A 206 6.47 -5.38 0.49
N SER A 207 5.67 -4.84 1.39
CA SER A 207 5.95 -4.82 2.81
C SER A 207 4.65 -4.74 3.61
N PHE A 208 4.77 -4.87 4.93
CA PHE A 208 3.65 -4.76 5.84
C PHE A 208 3.03 -3.35 5.88
N SER A 209 3.82 -2.30 5.63
CA SER A 209 3.31 -0.92 5.59
C SER A 209 2.52 -0.62 4.31
N ASN A 210 2.75 -1.41 3.25
CA ASN A 210 2.17 -1.18 1.93
C ASN A 210 0.97 -2.10 1.63
N ILE A 211 0.36 -2.65 2.68
CA ILE A 211 -0.88 -3.44 2.61
C ILE A 211 -1.89 -2.85 3.60
N LEU A 212 -3.02 -2.37 3.10
CA LEU A 212 -4.12 -1.84 3.92
C LEU A 212 -5.27 -2.84 4.02
N THR A 213 -6.15 -2.63 4.99
CA THR A 213 -7.43 -3.35 5.12
C THR A 213 -8.59 -2.39 5.32
N ASN A 214 -9.74 -2.74 4.75
CA ASN A 214 -11.01 -2.05 5.01
C ASN A 214 -11.73 -2.57 6.27
N HIS A 215 -11.09 -3.42 7.07
CA HIS A 215 -11.66 -4.13 8.23
C HIS A 215 -12.91 -4.99 7.93
N SER A 216 -13.28 -5.13 6.66
CA SER A 216 -14.41 -5.91 6.18
C SER A 216 -13.95 -7.16 5.41
N GLY A 217 -12.73 -7.62 5.70
CA GLY A 217 -12.14 -8.82 5.12
C GLY A 217 -11.43 -8.60 3.78
N SER A 218 -11.25 -7.37 3.31
CA SER A 218 -10.46 -7.06 2.11
C SER A 218 -9.09 -6.50 2.46
N TYR A 219 -8.11 -6.80 1.62
CA TYR A 219 -6.74 -6.31 1.72
C TYR A 219 -6.30 -5.74 0.38
N ALA A 220 -5.53 -4.66 0.40
CA ALA A 220 -5.10 -4.00 -0.83
C ALA A 220 -3.66 -3.48 -0.75
N TYR A 221 -2.94 -3.63 -1.85
CA TYR A 221 -1.63 -3.02 -2.09
C TYR A 221 -1.77 -1.51 -2.28
N ILE A 222 -0.84 -0.78 -1.67
CA ILE A 222 -0.65 0.66 -1.83
C ILE A 222 0.81 0.97 -2.19
N ASP A 223 1.06 2.24 -2.50
CA ASP A 223 2.39 2.80 -2.71
C ASP A 223 3.14 2.20 -3.90
N PHE A 224 2.82 2.71 -5.09
CA PHE A 224 3.38 2.24 -6.35
C PHE A 224 4.60 3.08 -6.77
N GLU A 225 5.24 3.78 -5.82
CA GLU A 225 6.42 4.63 -6.08
C GLU A 225 7.63 3.85 -6.61
N LEU A 226 7.79 2.58 -6.27
CA LEU A 226 8.86 1.75 -6.86
C LEU A 226 8.37 0.88 -8.01
N SER A 227 7.06 0.84 -8.26
CA SER A 227 6.47 -0.08 -9.20
C SER A 227 6.90 0.20 -10.64
N ARG A 228 6.99 -0.88 -11.41
CA ARG A 228 7.36 -0.83 -12.83
C ARG A 228 6.43 -1.71 -13.64
N ARG A 229 5.86 -1.14 -14.69
CA ARG A 229 5.18 -1.87 -15.75
C ARG A 229 6.17 -2.15 -16.87
N PHE A 230 6.28 -3.40 -17.28
CA PHE A 230 7.16 -3.85 -18.36
C PHE A 230 6.36 -4.05 -19.63
N LEU A 231 6.82 -3.45 -20.73
CA LEU A 231 6.19 -3.56 -22.03
C LEU A 231 6.55 -4.88 -22.72
N PRO A 232 5.73 -5.35 -23.68
CA PRO A 232 6.06 -6.54 -24.46
C PRO A 232 7.46 -6.44 -25.10
N GLY A 233 8.30 -7.45 -24.85
CA GLY A 233 9.68 -7.49 -25.34
C GLY A 233 10.71 -6.93 -24.36
N GLU A 234 10.30 -6.25 -23.30
CA GLU A 234 11.21 -5.86 -22.22
C GLU A 234 11.57 -7.05 -21.34
N THR A 235 12.83 -7.10 -20.92
CA THR A 235 13.24 -8.06 -19.90
C THR A 235 12.96 -7.44 -18.53
N PRO A 236 12.16 -8.08 -17.65
CA PRO A 236 11.78 -7.52 -16.36
C PRO A 236 12.93 -7.64 -15.35
N LEU A 237 14.03 -6.94 -15.62
CA LEU A 237 15.22 -6.87 -14.78
C LEU A 237 15.28 -5.54 -14.05
N VAL A 238 15.66 -5.62 -12.78
CA VAL A 238 15.91 -4.47 -11.91
C VAL A 238 17.28 -4.59 -11.28
N LYS A 239 17.89 -3.45 -11.01
CA LYS A 239 19.16 -3.31 -10.30
C LYS A 239 19.00 -2.19 -9.26
N GLY A 240 19.92 -2.13 -8.30
CA GLY A 240 19.94 -1.11 -7.27
C GLY A 240 19.25 -1.56 -5.98
N ILE A 241 19.77 -1.05 -4.85
CA ILE A 241 19.29 -1.38 -3.50
C ILE A 241 18.09 -0.48 -3.19
N ARG A 242 16.88 -0.93 -3.53
CA ARG A 242 15.62 -0.18 -3.33
C ARG A 242 14.48 -1.10 -2.91
N GLY A 243 13.64 -0.62 -2.01
CA GLY A 243 12.55 -1.36 -1.40
C GLY A 243 12.85 -1.74 0.05
N THR A 244 11.81 -2.20 0.75
CA THR A 244 11.85 -2.50 2.19
C THR A 244 12.38 -3.91 2.47
N GLU A 245 11.83 -4.91 1.77
CA GLU A 245 12.14 -6.33 2.00
C GLU A 245 13.06 -6.85 0.90
N LEU A 246 14.34 -6.49 1.00
CA LEU A 246 15.32 -6.74 -0.04
C LEU A 246 15.74 -8.22 -0.10
N PRO A 247 15.80 -8.83 -1.30
CA PRO A 247 16.42 -10.13 -1.48
C PRO A 247 17.96 -10.01 -1.52
N PRO A 248 18.69 -11.08 -1.16
CA PRO A 248 20.13 -11.03 -0.94
C PRO A 248 20.92 -10.68 -2.21
N GLU A 249 20.44 -11.03 -3.40
CA GLU A 249 21.07 -10.62 -4.65
C GLU A 249 20.97 -9.12 -4.92
N ILE A 250 19.86 -8.48 -4.53
CA ILE A 250 19.68 -7.04 -4.68
C ILE A 250 20.55 -6.30 -3.65
N GLU A 251 20.65 -6.81 -2.42
CA GLU A 251 21.58 -6.26 -1.40
C GLU A 251 23.05 -6.31 -1.86
N ARG A 252 23.43 -7.34 -2.64
CA ARG A 252 24.76 -7.42 -3.27
C ARG A 252 24.93 -6.52 -4.50
N GLY A 253 23.87 -5.79 -4.90
CA GLY A 253 23.87 -4.92 -6.09
C GLY A 253 23.80 -5.66 -7.42
N GLU A 254 23.41 -6.94 -7.39
CA GLU A 254 23.22 -7.77 -8.58
C GLU A 254 21.89 -7.41 -9.26
N ALA A 255 21.81 -7.60 -10.58
CA ALA A 255 20.54 -7.48 -11.28
C ALA A 255 19.69 -8.75 -11.06
N SER A 256 18.40 -8.58 -10.82
CA SER A 256 17.46 -9.70 -10.62
C SER A 256 16.17 -9.48 -11.38
N SER A 257 15.39 -10.56 -11.56
CA SER A 257 14.05 -10.45 -12.12
C SER A 257 13.15 -9.70 -11.14
N ALA A 258 12.50 -8.63 -11.60
CA ALA A 258 11.58 -7.80 -10.83
C ALA A 258 10.51 -8.65 -10.12
N PHE A 259 9.93 -9.61 -10.85
CA PHE A 259 8.93 -10.52 -10.29
C PHE A 259 9.50 -11.45 -9.21
N LYS A 260 10.77 -11.87 -9.31
CA LYS A 260 11.42 -12.69 -8.26
C LYS A 260 11.84 -11.88 -7.04
N VAL A 261 12.08 -10.57 -7.21
CA VAL A 261 12.24 -9.63 -6.10
C VAL A 261 10.94 -9.54 -5.31
N ASP A 262 9.81 -9.34 -5.99
CA ASP A 262 8.49 -9.32 -5.36
C ASP A 262 8.14 -10.62 -4.61
N ILE A 263 8.47 -11.79 -5.18
CA ILE A 263 8.19 -13.08 -4.54
C ILE A 263 8.95 -13.23 -3.22
N TRP A 264 10.19 -12.75 -3.16
CA TRP A 264 10.94 -12.70 -1.91
C TRP A 264 10.29 -11.75 -0.91
N ALA A 265 9.99 -10.52 -1.33
CA ALA A 265 9.40 -9.49 -0.49
C ALA A 265 8.04 -9.93 0.09
N LEU A 266 7.21 -10.61 -0.72
CA LEU A 266 5.99 -11.28 -0.26
C LEU A 266 6.32 -12.35 0.80
N GLY A 267 7.28 -13.24 0.54
CA GLY A 267 7.70 -14.27 1.48
C GLY A 267 8.12 -13.71 2.85
N VAL A 268 8.86 -12.60 2.86
CA VAL A 268 9.26 -11.91 4.11
C VAL A 268 8.04 -11.32 4.79
N THR A 269 7.18 -10.61 4.04
CA THR A 269 5.97 -9.95 4.56
C THR A 269 5.02 -10.96 5.22
N ILE A 270 4.72 -12.07 4.55
CA ILE A 270 3.80 -13.09 5.10
C ILE A 270 4.41 -13.84 6.29
N LEU A 271 5.73 -14.04 6.32
CA LEU A 271 6.41 -14.65 7.46
C LEU A 271 6.40 -13.72 8.68
N ARG A 272 6.55 -12.41 8.47
CA ARG A 272 6.41 -11.40 9.53
C ARG A 272 4.98 -11.34 10.04
N ALA A 273 4.00 -11.31 9.15
CA ALA A 273 2.58 -11.35 9.51
C ALA A 273 2.24 -12.60 10.33
N TYR A 274 2.73 -13.77 9.93
CA TYR A 274 2.55 -15.02 10.68
C TYR A 274 3.11 -14.92 12.11
N LYS A 275 4.34 -14.44 12.26
CA LYS A 275 4.97 -14.25 13.58
C LYS A 275 4.21 -13.26 14.46
N ALA A 276 3.63 -12.21 13.87
CA ALA A 276 2.87 -11.19 14.60
C ALA A 276 1.43 -11.64 14.95
N SER A 277 0.84 -12.54 14.15
CA SER A 277 -0.55 -12.96 14.31
C SER A 277 -0.83 -13.91 15.47
N GLU A 278 0.21 -14.54 16.03
CA GLU A 278 0.11 -15.60 17.05
C GLU A 278 -0.79 -16.79 16.67
N VAL A 279 -1.25 -16.89 15.40
CA VAL A 279 -2.07 -18.01 14.93
C VAL A 279 -1.22 -19.23 14.61
N GLU A 280 -1.73 -20.41 14.93
CA GLU A 280 -1.12 -21.66 14.51
C GLU A 280 -1.66 -22.10 13.14
N VAL A 281 -0.76 -22.23 12.17
CA VAL A 281 -1.07 -22.73 10.83
C VAL A 281 -0.11 -23.88 10.50
N PRO A 282 -0.60 -25.13 10.43
CA PRO A 282 0.23 -26.28 10.09
C PRO A 282 0.97 -26.09 8.76
N HIS A 283 2.22 -26.51 8.71
CA HIS A 283 3.09 -26.46 7.52
C HIS A 283 3.34 -25.07 6.92
N PHE A 284 3.02 -23.99 7.65
CA PHE A 284 3.11 -22.63 7.09
C PHE A 284 4.55 -22.23 6.74
N LYS A 285 5.52 -22.58 7.59
CA LYS A 285 6.94 -22.28 7.32
C LYS A 285 7.43 -23.04 6.08
N GLU A 286 7.00 -24.27 5.89
CA GLU A 286 7.31 -25.11 4.72
C GLU A 286 6.69 -24.53 3.45
N PHE A 287 5.48 -23.95 3.54
CA PHE A 287 4.84 -23.23 2.45
C PHE A 287 5.60 -21.95 2.06
N VAL A 288 6.10 -21.17 3.03
CA VAL A 288 6.81 -19.91 2.77
C VAL A 288 8.26 -20.13 2.29
N ARG A 289 8.93 -21.19 2.76
CA ARG A 289 10.36 -21.44 2.51
C ARG A 289 10.79 -21.30 1.03
N PRO A 290 10.06 -21.81 0.01
CA PRO A 290 10.46 -21.67 -1.39
C PRO A 290 10.47 -20.23 -1.91
N LEU A 291 9.66 -19.32 -1.33
CA LEU A 291 9.64 -17.90 -1.70
C LEU A 291 10.93 -17.20 -1.28
N LEU A 292 11.54 -17.67 -0.19
CA LEU A 292 12.77 -17.14 0.41
C LEU A 292 14.04 -17.87 -0.04
N HIS A 293 14.02 -18.47 -1.23
CA HIS A 293 15.20 -19.16 -1.76
C HIS A 293 16.30 -18.15 -2.16
N GLU A 294 17.55 -18.38 -1.77
CA GLU A 294 18.67 -17.48 -2.08
C GLU A 294 18.87 -17.30 -3.59
N ASN A 295 18.88 -18.40 -4.36
CA ASN A 295 18.86 -18.32 -5.82
C ASN A 295 17.47 -17.86 -6.33
N PRO A 296 17.34 -16.67 -6.96
CA PRO A 296 16.05 -16.16 -7.45
C PRO A 296 15.41 -17.02 -8.54
N LYS A 297 16.18 -17.83 -9.26
CA LYS A 297 15.64 -18.74 -10.29
C LYS A 297 14.80 -19.85 -9.66
N MET A 298 15.13 -20.25 -8.43
CA MET A 298 14.43 -21.32 -7.70
C MET A 298 13.16 -20.84 -7.00
N ARG A 299 12.97 -19.52 -6.84
CA ARG A 299 11.73 -18.96 -6.30
C ARG A 299 10.57 -19.24 -7.27
N PRO A 300 9.38 -19.65 -6.78
CA PRO A 300 8.21 -19.90 -7.62
C PRO A 300 7.69 -18.61 -8.29
N SER A 301 6.82 -18.75 -9.29
CA SER A 301 6.01 -17.63 -9.78
C SER A 301 4.83 -17.38 -8.83
N ALA A 302 4.23 -16.19 -8.87
CA ALA A 302 3.04 -15.88 -8.06
C ALA A 302 1.88 -16.85 -8.32
N ALA A 303 1.69 -17.27 -9.59
CA ALA A 303 0.72 -18.30 -9.96
C ALA A 303 0.99 -19.64 -9.25
N ALA A 304 2.25 -20.08 -9.21
CA ALA A 304 2.62 -21.32 -8.54
C ALA A 304 2.45 -21.23 -7.01
N VAL A 305 2.71 -20.05 -6.42
CA VAL A 305 2.42 -19.79 -4.99
C VAL A 305 0.92 -19.88 -4.72
N LEU A 306 0.08 -19.28 -5.56
CA LEU A 306 -1.38 -19.33 -5.41
C LEU A 306 -1.90 -20.75 -5.49
N HIS A 307 -1.46 -21.53 -6.49
CA HIS A 307 -1.83 -22.94 -6.61
C HIS A 307 -1.36 -23.78 -5.40
N ALA A 308 -0.17 -23.52 -4.86
CA ALA A 308 0.31 -24.20 -3.67
C ALA A 308 -0.55 -23.85 -2.44
N MET A 309 -0.93 -22.58 -2.27
CA MET A 309 -1.80 -22.10 -1.19
C MET A 309 -3.16 -22.82 -1.24
N GLU A 310 -3.80 -22.87 -2.41
CA GLU A 310 -5.12 -23.46 -2.59
C GLU A 310 -5.15 -24.99 -2.48
N ARG A 311 -3.98 -25.64 -2.61
CA ARG A 311 -3.80 -27.07 -2.41
C ARG A 311 -3.56 -27.42 -0.94
N ILE A 312 -2.72 -26.64 -0.25
CA ILE A 312 -2.33 -26.91 1.14
C ILE A 312 -3.43 -26.44 2.11
N TYR A 313 -4.09 -25.31 1.80
CA TYR A 313 -5.09 -24.66 2.64
C TYR A 313 -6.42 -24.46 1.89
N PRO A 314 -7.17 -25.53 1.61
CA PRO A 314 -8.46 -25.42 0.89
C PRO A 314 -9.48 -24.53 1.60
N GLU A 315 -9.40 -24.38 2.91
CA GLU A 315 -10.24 -23.50 3.75
C GLU A 315 -10.00 -22.00 3.50
N ALA A 316 -8.89 -21.64 2.86
CA ALA A 316 -8.59 -20.26 2.45
C ALA A 316 -9.41 -19.81 1.24
N ARG A 317 -10.08 -20.74 0.54
CA ARG A 317 -10.87 -20.44 -0.65
C ARG A 317 -12.07 -19.55 -0.29
N PRO A 318 -12.45 -18.59 -1.15
CA PRO A 318 -13.65 -17.81 -0.95
C PRO A 318 -14.85 -18.75 -0.86
N HIS A 319 -15.66 -18.61 0.19
CA HIS A 319 -16.92 -19.33 0.23
C HIS A 319 -17.81 -18.74 -0.87
N LYS A 320 -18.12 -19.55 -1.90
CA LYS A 320 -19.22 -19.24 -2.81
C LYS A 320 -20.51 -19.36 -2.00
N TRP A 321 -20.97 -18.28 -1.39
CA TRP A 321 -22.38 -18.22 -1.02
C TRP A 321 -23.15 -18.21 -2.35
N ASN A 322 -23.84 -19.31 -2.65
CA ASN A 322 -24.80 -19.36 -3.74
C ASN A 322 -25.93 -18.37 -3.43
N ILE A 323 -25.77 -17.10 -3.81
CA ILE A 323 -26.89 -16.17 -3.97
C ILE A 323 -27.62 -16.61 -5.24
N GLY A 324 -28.47 -17.63 -5.13
CA GLY A 324 -29.11 -18.21 -6.31
C GLY A 324 -30.04 -19.40 -6.08
N ALA A 325 -30.52 -19.64 -4.86
CA ALA A 325 -31.72 -20.45 -4.69
C ALA A 325 -32.92 -19.49 -4.58
N PRO A 326 -33.86 -19.47 -5.55
CA PRO A 326 -35.08 -18.71 -5.40
C PRO A 326 -35.84 -19.26 -4.17
N ILE A 327 -36.25 -18.34 -3.31
CA ILE A 327 -37.18 -18.64 -2.23
C ILE A 327 -38.52 -18.93 -2.91
N ASN A 328 -38.95 -20.19 -2.85
CA ASN A 328 -40.34 -20.57 -3.10
C ASN A 328 -41.22 -20.11 -1.94
#